data_AF-A0A5P0YQI2-F1
#
_entry.id   AF-A0A5P0YQI2-F1
#
_cell.length_a   1.000
_cell.length_b   1.000
_cell.length_c   1.000
_cell.angle_alpha   90.00
_cell.angle_beta   90.00
_cell.angle_gamma   90.00
#
_symmetry.space_group_name_H-M   'P 1'
#
loop_
_entity.id
_entity.type
_entity.pdbx_description
1 polymer ?
#
loop_
_entity_poly.entity_id
_entity_poly.type
_entity_poly.pdbx_seq_one_letter_code
_entity_poly.pdbx_strand_id
1 'polypeptide(L)'
;MVQDDVELCDGFAAAVTQAIASKPNSPLALFTSWGSRTAQVVRLAALTGESWAPVVDRFVPPVALVLPAPEARDFARHTETLDLTVTDGKALTNFLESRGADAYVSVPNLVEHDSEDSLMGHHIMMGVRRSALFSAMADAPHPMNGSVASVTTVAHLDGLSGYTAIYPGSATSGEAIPPPAHNVLGQAGMTGPEITDLFLSDLRRSPSADPSDSGFGRPLLFQLWLAMFAMGAQLPSALGDSSPGALETALERPLSSLGLSTFPSGVLCRILPDKRLTKSTEQLLPLCVGGICSGFAATSTWPRLNELLGR
;
A
#
# COMPACT_ATOMS: atom_id res chain seq x y z
N MET A 1 12.42 6.33 17.07
CA MET A 1 13.02 7.44 16.29
C MET A 1 11.92 8.04 15.46
N VAL A 2 11.87 9.36 15.36
CA VAL A 2 10.94 10.10 14.50
C VAL A 2 11.76 11.19 13.81
N GLN A 3 11.63 11.34 12.50
CA GLN A 3 12.25 12.44 11.74
C GLN A 3 11.58 13.77 12.11
N ASP A 4 12.26 14.89 11.88
CA ASP A 4 11.82 16.22 12.27
C ASP A 4 10.74 16.80 11.33
N ASP A 5 10.49 16.15 10.21
CA ASP A 5 9.65 16.64 9.12
C ASP A 5 8.32 15.86 8.98
N VAL A 6 7.81 15.41 10.14
CA VAL A 6 6.56 14.64 10.24
C VAL A 6 5.55 15.31 11.16
N GLU A 7 4.27 15.06 10.87
CA GLU A 7 3.15 15.34 11.74
C GLU A 7 2.78 14.07 12.52
N LEU A 8 2.51 14.20 13.82
CA LEU A 8 2.11 13.08 14.68
C LEU A 8 0.59 13.00 14.77
N CYS A 9 0.05 11.78 14.84
CA CYS A 9 -1.38 11.63 15.11
C CYS A 9 -1.75 12.06 16.54
N ASP A 10 -3.03 12.34 16.76
CA ASP A 10 -3.56 12.53 18.11
C ASP A 10 -3.31 11.31 18.99
N GLY A 11 -2.90 11.53 20.24
CA GLY A 11 -2.59 10.45 21.18
C GLY A 11 -1.37 9.60 20.80
N PHE A 12 -0.47 10.09 19.94
CA PHE A 12 0.70 9.37 19.41
C PHE A 12 1.44 8.51 20.44
N ALA A 13 1.79 9.06 21.61
CA ALA A 13 2.53 8.31 22.63
C ALA A 13 1.77 7.08 23.14
N ALA A 14 0.45 7.17 23.31
CA ALA A 14 -0.39 6.06 23.72
C ALA A 14 -0.49 5.01 22.59
N ALA A 15 -0.66 5.44 21.35
CA ALA A 15 -0.69 4.56 20.18
C ALA A 15 0.64 3.80 20.00
N VAL A 16 1.78 4.48 20.12
CA VAL A 16 3.11 3.85 20.07
C VAL A 16 3.31 2.87 21.23
N THR A 17 2.81 3.19 22.42
CA THR A 17 2.88 2.27 23.57
C THR A 17 2.07 0.99 23.31
N GLN A 18 0.88 1.11 22.71
CA GLN A 18 0.08 -0.05 22.31
C GLN A 18 0.78 -0.86 21.22
N ALA A 19 1.38 -0.19 20.23
CA ALA A 19 2.16 -0.83 19.16
C ALA A 19 3.34 -1.66 19.71
N ILE A 20 4.11 -1.09 20.64
CA ILE A 20 5.21 -1.80 21.32
C ILE A 20 4.66 -3.00 22.11
N ALA A 21 3.55 -2.83 22.81
CA ALA A 21 2.95 -3.91 23.60
C ALA A 21 2.43 -5.06 22.74
N SER A 22 1.90 -4.78 21.55
CA SER A 22 1.37 -5.82 20.65
C SER A 22 2.46 -6.54 19.85
N LYS A 23 3.59 -5.88 19.57
CA LYS A 23 4.75 -6.48 18.87
C LYS A 23 6.09 -6.11 19.53
N PRO A 24 6.38 -6.62 20.74
CA PRO A 24 7.53 -6.19 21.53
C PRO A 24 8.89 -6.57 20.92
N ASN A 25 8.92 -7.59 20.06
CA ASN A 25 10.15 -8.16 19.50
C ASN A 25 10.31 -7.87 18.00
N SER A 26 9.50 -6.96 17.44
CA SER A 26 9.51 -6.69 16.00
C SER A 26 9.91 -5.24 15.72
N PRO A 27 10.70 -4.99 14.66
CA PRO A 27 10.83 -3.67 14.06
C PRO A 27 9.47 -3.15 13.58
N LEU A 28 9.08 -1.95 14.01
CA LEU A 28 7.82 -1.32 13.62
C LEU A 28 8.08 0.01 12.93
N ALA A 29 7.65 0.11 11.68
CA ALA A 29 7.51 1.38 10.98
C ALA A 29 6.13 1.97 11.26
N LEU A 30 6.09 3.26 11.57
CA LEU A 30 4.84 3.98 11.89
C LEU A 30 4.30 4.76 10.68
N PHE A 31 4.96 4.59 9.53
CA PHE A 31 4.74 5.32 8.29
C PHE A 31 5.00 4.41 7.09
N THR A 32 4.22 4.57 6.03
CA THR A 32 4.63 4.19 4.68
C THR A 32 4.04 5.19 3.68
N SER A 33 4.81 5.55 2.66
CA SER A 33 4.34 6.49 1.64
C SER A 33 3.24 5.85 0.81
N TRP A 34 2.17 6.59 0.53
CA TRP A 34 0.99 6.15 -0.23
C TRP A 34 1.24 5.53 -1.60
N GLY A 35 2.41 5.79 -2.20
CA GLY A 35 2.83 5.31 -3.51
C GLY A 35 3.82 4.13 -3.43
N SER A 36 3.98 3.51 -2.27
CA SER A 36 4.85 2.33 -2.08
C SER A 36 4.11 1.01 -2.38
N ARG A 37 4.84 -0.11 -2.44
CA ARG A 37 4.22 -1.45 -2.50
C ARG A 37 3.56 -1.78 -1.16
N THR A 38 4.21 -1.45 -0.05
CA THR A 38 3.67 -1.67 1.30
C THR A 38 2.37 -0.91 1.52
N ALA A 39 2.16 0.25 0.86
CA ALA A 39 0.89 0.97 0.91
C ALA A 39 -0.29 0.14 0.37
N GLN A 40 -0.07 -0.75 -0.59
CA GLN A 40 -1.12 -1.66 -1.07
C GLN A 40 -1.48 -2.70 -0.02
N VAL A 41 -0.48 -3.19 0.72
CA VAL A 41 -0.69 -4.12 1.83
C VAL A 41 -1.37 -3.43 3.01
N VAL A 42 -1.07 -2.15 3.27
CA VAL A 42 -1.82 -1.33 4.25
C VAL A 42 -3.29 -1.19 3.87
N ARG A 43 -3.60 -1.00 2.57
CA ARG A 43 -4.99 -0.95 2.09
C ARG A 43 -5.70 -2.29 2.21
N LEU A 44 -5.01 -3.39 1.89
CA LEU A 44 -5.51 -4.74 2.11
C LEU A 44 -5.79 -4.98 3.61
N ALA A 45 -4.86 -4.60 4.49
CA ALA A 45 -5.01 -4.70 5.93
C ALA A 45 -6.22 -3.91 6.45
N ALA A 46 -6.43 -2.68 5.96
CA ALA A 46 -7.61 -1.89 6.28
C ALA A 46 -8.91 -2.59 5.85
N LEU A 47 -8.91 -3.18 4.65
CA LEU A 47 -10.04 -3.96 4.13
C LEU A 47 -10.28 -5.24 4.92
N THR A 48 -9.26 -5.88 5.50
CA THR A 48 -9.42 -7.11 6.29
C THR A 48 -9.55 -6.87 7.80
N GLY A 49 -9.36 -5.63 8.26
CA GLY A 49 -9.44 -5.27 9.69
C GLY A 49 -8.17 -5.59 10.49
N GLU A 50 -7.03 -5.67 9.82
CA GLU A 50 -5.73 -5.98 10.41
C GLU A 50 -5.03 -4.70 10.89
N SER A 51 -4.29 -4.79 12.00
CA SER A 51 -3.56 -3.63 12.57
C SER A 51 -2.16 -3.46 12.01
N TRP A 52 -1.67 -4.44 11.22
CA TRP A 52 -0.30 -4.48 10.75
C TRP A 52 -0.21 -4.95 9.31
N ALA A 53 0.72 -4.36 8.55
CA ALA A 53 1.11 -4.81 7.22
C ALA A 53 2.60 -5.21 7.22
N PRO A 54 3.01 -6.33 6.62
CA PRO A 54 4.44 -6.60 6.40
C PRO A 54 5.05 -5.55 5.47
N VAL A 55 6.31 -5.19 5.73
CA VAL A 55 7.08 -4.39 4.76
C VAL A 55 7.46 -5.28 3.58
N VAL A 56 6.96 -4.91 2.40
CA VAL A 56 7.21 -5.62 1.13
C VAL A 56 8.03 -4.79 0.15
N ASP A 57 8.33 -3.54 0.50
CA ASP A 57 9.22 -2.69 -0.27
C ASP A 57 10.68 -3.15 -0.13
N ARG A 58 11.51 -2.73 -1.09
CA ARG A 58 12.97 -2.97 -1.02
C ARG A 58 13.62 -2.32 0.21
N PHE A 59 12.96 -1.34 0.83
CA PHE A 59 13.49 -0.66 2.00
C PHE A 59 12.42 -0.51 3.09
N VAL A 60 12.83 -0.70 4.34
CA VAL A 60 12.04 -0.34 5.51
C VAL A 60 12.01 1.20 5.63
N PRO A 61 10.82 1.83 5.70
CA PRO A 61 10.72 3.28 5.76
C PRO A 61 11.23 3.80 7.12
N PRO A 62 12.31 4.60 7.14
CA PRO A 62 12.96 5.02 8.39
C PRO A 62 12.30 6.24 9.06
N VAL A 63 11.32 6.86 8.40
CA VAL A 63 10.67 8.13 8.79
C VAL A 63 10.22 8.16 10.26
N ALA A 64 9.53 7.11 10.70
CA ALA A 64 9.19 6.90 12.10
C ALA A 64 9.29 5.41 12.41
N LEU A 65 10.19 5.05 13.32
CA LEU A 65 10.62 3.68 13.56
C LEU A 65 10.72 3.38 15.05
N VAL A 66 10.24 2.20 15.42
CA VAL A 66 10.49 1.55 16.71
C VAL A 66 11.32 0.30 16.47
N LEU A 67 12.44 0.20 17.17
CA LEU A 67 13.23 -1.02 17.27
C LEU A 67 13.22 -1.48 18.73
N PRO A 68 13.22 -2.80 19.00
CA PRO A 68 13.48 -3.25 20.35
C PRO A 68 14.88 -2.80 20.80
N ALA A 69 15.02 -2.52 22.10
CA ALA A 69 16.16 -1.78 22.62
C ALA A 69 17.54 -2.43 22.34
N PRO A 70 17.70 -3.77 22.44
CA PRO A 70 18.92 -4.44 22.03
C PRO A 70 19.28 -4.18 20.56
N GLU A 71 18.31 -4.32 19.68
CA GLU A 71 18.43 -4.15 18.23
C GLU A 71 18.76 -2.70 17.87
N ALA A 72 18.18 -1.72 18.57
CA ALA A 72 18.50 -0.32 18.39
C ALA A 72 19.98 -0.01 18.71
N ARG A 73 20.51 -0.59 19.80
CA ARG A 73 21.93 -0.42 20.17
C ARG A 73 22.86 -1.10 19.18
N ASP A 74 22.47 -2.27 18.70
CA ASP A 74 23.21 -3.01 17.67
C ASP A 74 23.21 -2.25 16.34
N PHE A 75 22.09 -1.66 15.97
CA PHE A 75 21.96 -0.85 14.76
C PHE A 75 22.86 0.38 14.82
N ALA A 76 22.88 1.08 15.96
CA ALA A 76 23.79 2.21 16.16
C ALA A 76 25.26 1.82 15.93
N ARG A 77 25.73 0.71 16.52
CA ARG A 77 27.10 0.21 16.30
C ARG A 77 27.34 -0.23 14.85
N HIS A 78 26.34 -0.79 14.19
CA HIS A 78 26.44 -1.14 12.77
C HIS A 78 26.65 0.11 11.91
N THR A 79 25.87 1.17 12.16
CA THR A 79 25.94 2.41 11.38
C THR A 79 27.27 3.15 11.50
N GLU A 80 28.01 3.01 12.61
CA GLU A 80 29.36 3.57 12.79
C GLU A 80 30.38 3.02 11.78
N THR A 81 30.09 1.85 11.19
CA THR A 81 30.98 1.19 10.23
C THR A 81 30.63 1.51 8.77
N LEU A 82 29.52 2.19 8.52
CA LEU A 82 29.02 2.47 7.18
C LEU A 82 29.62 3.75 6.62
N ASP A 83 29.78 3.78 5.29
CA ASP A 83 30.12 5.01 4.57
C ASP A 83 28.96 6.02 4.67
N LEU A 84 29.28 7.31 4.75
CA LEU A 84 28.29 8.40 4.86
C LEU A 84 27.34 8.49 3.65
N THR A 85 27.67 7.86 2.53
CA THR A 85 26.82 7.78 1.34
C THR A 85 25.69 6.74 1.48
N VAL A 86 25.72 5.88 2.49
CA VAL A 86 24.66 4.90 2.74
C VAL A 86 23.48 5.60 3.39
N THR A 87 22.34 5.64 2.69
CA THR A 87 21.08 6.17 3.23
C THR A 87 20.58 5.36 4.42
N ASP A 88 19.94 6.01 5.37
CA ASP A 88 19.29 5.40 6.55
C ASP A 88 18.39 4.19 6.21
N GLY A 89 17.52 4.29 5.20
CA GLY A 89 16.65 3.18 4.80
C GLY A 89 17.41 1.96 4.29
N LYS A 90 18.52 2.16 3.57
CA LYS A 90 19.42 1.07 3.14
C LYS A 90 20.15 0.45 4.32
N ALA A 91 20.70 1.28 5.20
CA ALA A 91 21.40 0.81 6.40
C ALA A 91 20.47 -0.04 7.28
N LEU A 92 19.26 0.45 7.55
CA LEU A 92 18.25 -0.23 8.33
C LEU A 92 17.83 -1.56 7.70
N THR A 93 17.55 -1.55 6.40
CA THR A 93 17.09 -2.76 5.70
C THR A 93 18.18 -3.84 5.72
N ASN A 94 19.41 -3.49 5.35
CA ASN A 94 20.53 -4.45 5.36
C ASN A 94 20.77 -5.02 6.77
N PHE A 95 20.64 -4.19 7.81
CA PHE A 95 20.80 -4.60 9.20
C PHE A 95 19.73 -5.60 9.66
N LEU A 96 18.48 -5.41 9.23
CA LEU A 96 17.36 -6.30 9.55
C LEU A 96 17.42 -7.59 8.74
N GLU A 97 17.75 -7.50 7.44
CA GLU A 97 17.98 -8.66 6.57
C GLU A 97 19.09 -9.56 7.12
N SER A 98 20.21 -8.99 7.59
CA SER A 98 21.32 -9.77 8.16
C SER A 98 20.94 -10.54 9.43
N ARG A 99 19.78 -10.25 10.03
CA ARG A 99 19.25 -10.89 11.24
C ARG A 99 18.02 -11.75 10.97
N GLY A 100 17.53 -11.78 9.73
CA GLY A 100 16.27 -12.44 9.38
C GLY A 100 15.08 -11.82 10.13
N ALA A 101 15.11 -10.51 10.39
CA ALA A 101 14.06 -9.81 11.12
C ALA A 101 13.07 -9.13 10.16
N ASP A 102 11.80 -9.52 10.24
CA ASP A 102 10.72 -8.89 9.48
C ASP A 102 10.25 -7.59 10.15
N ALA A 103 10.07 -6.54 9.34
CA ALA A 103 9.50 -5.27 9.78
C ALA A 103 8.02 -5.18 9.42
N TYR A 104 7.25 -4.49 10.27
CA TYR A 104 5.81 -4.26 10.05
C TYR A 104 5.48 -2.77 10.05
N VAL A 105 4.52 -2.36 9.22
CA VAL A 105 3.93 -1.03 9.18
C VAL A 105 2.63 -1.02 9.97
N SER A 106 2.42 0.01 10.80
CA SER A 106 1.17 0.22 11.52
C SER A 106 0.00 0.54 10.57
N VAL A 107 -1.19 0.01 10.87
CA VAL A 107 -2.45 0.32 10.17
C VAL A 107 -3.46 0.79 11.22
N PRO A 108 -3.80 2.10 11.28
CA PRO A 108 -3.31 3.20 10.44
C PRO A 108 -1.82 3.56 10.68
N ASN A 109 -1.24 4.34 9.77
CA ASN A 109 0.03 5.05 9.98
C ASN A 109 -0.14 6.09 11.10
N LEU A 110 0.80 6.12 12.05
CA LEU A 110 0.74 7.02 13.22
C LEU A 110 1.40 8.37 12.99
N VAL A 111 2.08 8.54 11.86
CA VAL A 111 2.65 9.83 11.45
C VAL A 111 2.29 10.13 9.99
N GLU A 112 2.31 11.41 9.64
CA GLU A 112 2.20 11.94 8.29
C GLU A 112 3.49 12.64 7.92
N HIS A 113 3.86 12.59 6.66
CA HIS A 113 5.07 13.23 6.16
C HIS A 113 4.74 14.63 5.64
N ASP A 114 5.30 15.67 6.26
CA ASP A 114 4.87 17.07 6.07
C ASP A 114 5.85 17.90 5.19
N SER A 115 6.97 17.33 4.73
CA SER A 115 7.98 18.15 4.02
C SER A 115 7.83 18.29 2.50
N GLU A 116 7.72 19.56 2.09
CA GLU A 116 7.82 20.01 0.70
C GLU A 116 9.26 19.92 0.16
N ASP A 117 10.28 20.08 1.02
CA ASP A 117 11.70 20.07 0.63
C ASP A 117 12.43 18.85 1.19
N SER A 118 13.12 18.12 0.31
CA SER A 118 13.91 16.93 0.68
C SER A 118 15.38 17.11 0.36
N LEU A 119 16.26 16.82 1.33
CA LEU A 119 17.72 16.82 1.17
C LEU A 119 18.20 15.91 0.02
N MET A 120 17.47 14.83 -0.26
CA MET A 120 17.77 13.89 -1.34
C MET A 120 17.11 14.28 -2.67
N GLY A 121 16.48 15.46 -2.75
CA GLY A 121 15.75 15.88 -3.95
C GLY A 121 14.48 15.05 -4.21
N HIS A 122 14.00 14.28 -3.23
CA HIS A 122 12.83 13.41 -3.42
C HIS A 122 11.55 14.21 -3.72
N HIS A 123 11.46 15.46 -3.32
CA HIS A 123 10.35 16.35 -3.69
C HIS A 123 10.23 16.55 -5.21
N ILE A 124 11.35 16.43 -5.96
CA ILE A 124 11.37 16.54 -7.42
C ILE A 124 10.99 15.21 -8.08
N MET A 125 11.56 14.10 -7.59
CA MET A 125 11.48 12.79 -8.26
C MET A 125 10.29 11.93 -7.78
N MET A 126 9.93 12.06 -6.50
CA MET A 126 8.89 11.26 -5.83
C MET A 126 7.61 12.06 -5.58
N GLY A 127 7.66 13.38 -5.78
CA GLY A 127 6.57 14.31 -5.53
C GLY A 127 6.13 14.33 -4.07
N VAL A 128 4.83 14.45 -3.83
CA VAL A 128 4.25 14.47 -2.48
C VAL A 128 4.33 13.08 -1.85
N ARG A 129 4.82 13.00 -0.60
CA ARG A 129 5.19 11.74 0.07
C ARG A 129 4.28 11.41 1.26
N ARG A 130 2.99 11.68 1.17
CA ARG A 130 2.05 11.45 2.28
C ARG A 130 1.87 9.98 2.64
N SER A 131 1.30 9.73 3.81
CA SER A 131 0.98 8.44 4.39
C SER A 131 -0.07 7.71 3.57
N ALA A 132 0.06 6.37 3.50
CA ALA A 132 -0.94 5.52 2.87
C ALA A 132 -2.29 5.55 3.61
N LEU A 133 -2.27 5.70 4.93
CA LEU A 133 -3.48 5.76 5.75
C LEU A 133 -3.18 6.46 7.07
N PHE A 134 -3.32 7.78 7.15
CA PHE A 134 -2.94 8.53 8.36
C PHE A 134 -4.02 8.49 9.45
N SER A 135 -3.63 8.13 10.67
CA SER A 135 -4.52 7.95 11.82
C SER A 135 -5.31 9.20 12.20
N ALA A 136 -4.77 10.41 12.03
CA ALA A 136 -5.49 11.64 12.38
C ALA A 136 -6.67 11.93 11.45
N MET A 137 -6.74 11.26 10.30
CA MET A 137 -7.88 11.35 9.38
C MET A 137 -8.98 10.32 9.69
N ALA A 138 -8.80 9.44 10.67
CA ALA A 138 -9.80 8.48 11.09
C ALA A 138 -10.73 9.08 12.17
N ASP A 139 -12.02 8.74 12.12
CA ASP A 139 -13.04 9.28 13.04
C ASP A 139 -12.86 8.84 14.51
N ALA A 140 -12.08 7.78 14.75
CA ALA A 140 -11.85 7.25 16.09
C ALA A 140 -10.45 6.60 16.22
N PRO A 141 -9.87 6.57 17.44
CA PRO A 141 -8.64 5.83 17.70
C PRO A 141 -8.80 4.36 17.34
N HIS A 142 -7.83 3.82 16.59
CA HIS A 142 -7.82 2.41 16.21
C HIS A 142 -6.88 1.61 17.12
N PRO A 143 -7.36 0.52 17.77
CA PRO A 143 -6.50 -0.35 18.56
C PRO A 143 -5.39 -1.00 17.71
N MET A 144 -4.17 -1.08 18.25
CA MET A 144 -3.01 -1.69 17.56
C MET A 144 -2.81 -3.18 17.90
N ASN A 145 -3.88 -3.89 18.26
CA ASN A 145 -3.86 -5.26 18.79
C ASN A 145 -4.32 -6.34 17.80
N GLY A 146 -4.62 -5.98 16.56
CA GLY A 146 -4.96 -6.91 15.48
C GLY A 146 -3.74 -7.68 14.95
N SER A 147 -4.01 -8.59 14.01
CA SER A 147 -2.99 -9.41 13.36
C SER A 147 -2.26 -8.66 12.24
N VAL A 148 -1.37 -9.40 11.55
CA VAL A 148 -0.64 -8.95 10.38
C VAL A 148 -1.37 -9.44 9.15
N ALA A 149 -1.64 -8.54 8.20
CA ALA A 149 -2.22 -8.91 6.92
C ALA A 149 -1.36 -9.96 6.21
N SER A 150 -1.99 -11.07 5.83
CA SER A 150 -1.35 -12.11 5.03
C SER A 150 -1.39 -11.72 3.56
N VAL A 151 -0.21 -11.70 2.92
CA VAL A 151 -0.08 -11.36 1.51
C VAL A 151 0.97 -12.24 0.86
N THR A 152 0.62 -12.83 -0.28
CA THR A 152 1.57 -13.62 -1.08
C THR A 152 1.98 -12.90 -2.35
N THR A 153 1.14 -12.00 -2.84
CA THR A 153 1.47 -11.10 -3.94
C THR A 153 0.92 -9.70 -3.73
N VAL A 154 1.57 -8.70 -4.33
CA VAL A 154 1.19 -7.29 -4.23
C VAL A 154 1.04 -6.72 -5.62
N ALA A 155 -0.17 -6.32 -5.98
CA ALA A 155 -0.42 -5.58 -7.21
C ALA A 155 -0.04 -4.11 -7.02
N HIS A 156 0.97 -3.65 -7.73
CA HIS A 156 1.49 -2.30 -7.59
C HIS A 156 1.62 -1.61 -8.95
N LEU A 157 1.06 -0.40 -9.03
CA LEU A 157 1.24 0.52 -10.15
C LEU A 157 2.33 1.52 -9.78
N ASP A 158 3.49 1.39 -10.42
CA ASP A 158 4.53 2.42 -10.31
C ASP A 158 4.19 3.59 -11.24
N GLY A 159 4.06 4.79 -10.65
CA GLY A 159 3.63 5.99 -11.37
C GLY A 159 4.56 6.40 -12.51
N LEU A 160 5.82 5.97 -12.51
CA LEU A 160 6.78 6.25 -13.58
C LEU A 160 6.76 5.20 -14.69
N SER A 161 6.65 3.92 -14.34
CA SER A 161 6.56 2.85 -15.34
C SER A 161 5.23 2.86 -16.09
N GLY A 162 4.17 3.35 -15.46
CA GLY A 162 2.84 3.49 -16.05
C GLY A 162 2.13 2.15 -16.27
N TYR A 163 2.57 1.07 -15.62
CA TYR A 163 1.89 -0.22 -15.64
C TYR A 163 1.85 -0.91 -14.28
N THR A 164 0.81 -1.70 -14.07
CA THR A 164 0.60 -2.51 -12.87
C THR A 164 1.32 -3.84 -13.02
N ALA A 165 2.12 -4.18 -12.02
CA ALA A 165 2.84 -5.46 -11.93
C ALA A 165 2.47 -6.20 -10.64
N ILE A 166 2.65 -7.52 -10.66
CA ILE A 166 2.43 -8.39 -9.50
C ILE A 166 3.78 -8.74 -8.89
N TYR A 167 4.01 -8.25 -7.66
CA TYR A 167 5.22 -8.51 -6.88
C TYR A 167 4.97 -9.63 -5.87
N PRO A 168 6.01 -10.35 -5.42
CA PRO A 168 5.87 -11.24 -4.26
C PRO A 168 5.53 -10.43 -2.99
N GLY A 169 4.82 -11.07 -2.06
CA GLY A 169 4.46 -10.54 -0.74
C GLY A 169 5.60 -10.56 0.29
N SER A 170 6.82 -10.88 -0.14
CA SER A 170 8.03 -10.79 0.66
C SER A 170 9.10 -10.00 -0.12
N ALA A 171 9.78 -9.08 0.57
CA ALA A 171 10.92 -8.38 0.00
C ALA A 171 12.08 -9.36 -0.15
N THR A 172 12.62 -9.51 -1.36
CA THR A 172 13.85 -10.29 -1.58
C THR A 172 14.88 -9.45 -2.34
N SER A 173 16.12 -9.48 -1.87
CA SER A 173 17.24 -8.86 -2.56
C SER A 173 17.54 -9.64 -3.84
N GLY A 174 17.12 -9.08 -4.99
CA GLY A 174 17.36 -9.68 -6.31
C GLY A 174 16.11 -10.08 -7.10
N GLU A 175 14.93 -9.52 -6.78
CA GLU A 175 13.68 -9.77 -7.51
C GLU A 175 13.87 -9.76 -9.04
N ALA A 176 13.44 -10.86 -9.68
CA ALA A 176 13.22 -10.91 -11.12
C ALA A 176 12.20 -9.84 -11.52
N ILE A 177 12.22 -9.41 -12.78
CA ILE A 177 11.25 -8.43 -13.30
C ILE A 177 9.83 -8.99 -13.05
N PRO A 178 8.99 -8.31 -12.25
CA PRO A 178 7.65 -8.79 -11.94
C PRO A 178 6.80 -8.84 -13.21
N PRO A 179 5.93 -9.85 -13.38
CA PRO A 179 5.05 -9.90 -14.53
C PRO A 179 4.03 -8.75 -14.48
N PRO A 180 3.70 -8.14 -15.63
CA PRO A 180 2.54 -7.26 -15.74
C PRO A 180 1.27 -7.97 -15.28
N ALA A 181 0.38 -7.28 -14.58
CA ALA A 181 -0.82 -7.88 -13.99
C ALA A 181 -1.71 -8.59 -15.01
N HIS A 182 -1.89 -8.00 -16.20
CA HIS A 182 -2.69 -8.63 -17.26
C HIS A 182 -2.15 -10.00 -17.72
N ASN A 183 -0.85 -10.25 -17.60
CA ASN A 183 -0.27 -11.58 -17.89
C ASN A 183 -0.66 -12.60 -16.82
N VAL A 184 -0.69 -12.20 -15.54
CA VAL A 184 -1.12 -13.06 -14.43
C VAL A 184 -2.61 -13.39 -14.55
N LEU A 185 -3.44 -12.41 -14.92
CA LEU A 185 -4.86 -12.62 -15.23
C LEU A 185 -5.03 -13.58 -16.42
N GLY A 186 -4.20 -13.45 -17.46
CA GLY A 186 -4.15 -14.40 -18.58
C GLY A 186 -3.82 -15.83 -18.16
N GLN A 187 -2.86 -16.00 -17.24
CA GLN A 187 -2.54 -17.31 -16.66
C GLN A 187 -3.70 -17.90 -15.85
N ALA A 188 -4.54 -17.06 -15.24
CA ALA A 188 -5.77 -17.47 -14.57
C ALA A 188 -6.90 -17.87 -15.56
N GLY A 189 -6.72 -17.61 -16.86
CA GLY A 189 -7.66 -17.96 -17.92
C GLY A 189 -8.50 -16.79 -18.44
N MET A 190 -8.21 -15.55 -18.04
CA MET A 190 -8.91 -14.37 -18.57
C MET A 190 -8.34 -13.95 -19.92
N THR A 191 -9.20 -13.66 -20.89
CA THR A 191 -8.81 -13.12 -22.19
C THR A 191 -8.71 -11.59 -22.14
N GLY A 192 -7.93 -11.01 -23.06
CA GLY A 192 -7.82 -9.55 -23.21
C GLY A 192 -9.18 -8.85 -23.37
N PRO A 193 -10.11 -9.34 -24.22
CA PRO A 193 -11.46 -8.80 -24.33
C PRO A 193 -12.24 -8.84 -23.02
N GLU A 194 -12.23 -9.96 -22.27
CA GLU A 194 -12.95 -10.06 -20.99
C GLU A 194 -12.43 -9.06 -19.95
N ILE A 195 -11.10 -8.92 -19.84
CA ILE A 195 -10.47 -7.94 -18.94
C ILE A 195 -10.87 -6.52 -19.35
N THR A 196 -10.87 -6.23 -20.66
CA THR A 196 -11.23 -4.91 -21.20
C THR A 196 -12.71 -4.60 -21.00
N ASP A 197 -13.60 -5.59 -21.18
CA ASP A 197 -15.04 -5.41 -21.02
C ASP A 197 -15.43 -5.15 -19.56
N LEU A 198 -14.77 -5.82 -18.61
CA LEU A 198 -14.91 -5.54 -17.18
C LEU A 198 -14.49 -4.10 -16.87
N PHE A 199 -13.29 -3.70 -17.30
CA PHE A 199 -12.81 -2.33 -17.13
C PHE A 199 -13.78 -1.30 -17.73
N LEU A 200 -14.22 -1.48 -18.97
CA LEU A 200 -15.14 -0.56 -19.63
C LEU A 200 -16.52 -0.53 -18.94
N SER A 201 -16.95 -1.64 -18.33
CA SER A 201 -18.16 -1.70 -17.51
C SER A 201 -18.04 -0.87 -16.23
N ASP A 202 -16.93 -0.99 -15.50
CA ASP A 202 -16.67 -0.18 -14.30
C ASP A 202 -16.49 1.31 -14.64
N LEU A 203 -15.82 1.62 -15.75
CA LEU A 203 -15.65 2.98 -16.22
C LEU A 203 -17.00 3.63 -16.56
N ARG A 204 -17.93 2.93 -17.22
CA ARG A 204 -19.29 3.44 -17.47
C ARG A 204 -20.09 3.69 -16.19
N ARG A 205 -19.84 2.92 -15.13
CA ARG A 205 -20.45 3.11 -13.80
C ARG A 205 -19.79 4.23 -12.99
N SER A 206 -18.66 4.75 -13.45
CA SER A 206 -17.83 5.75 -12.78
C SER A 206 -17.62 6.98 -13.68
N PRO A 207 -18.69 7.75 -14.01
CA PRO A 207 -18.61 8.82 -15.00
C PRO A 207 -17.56 9.88 -14.64
N SER A 208 -17.35 10.16 -13.34
CA SER A 208 -16.30 11.09 -12.88
C SER A 208 -14.87 10.70 -13.29
N ALA A 209 -14.64 9.41 -13.55
CA ALA A 209 -13.36 8.88 -14.02
C ALA A 209 -13.24 8.84 -15.54
N ASP A 210 -14.29 9.18 -16.30
CA ASP A 210 -14.23 9.23 -17.76
C ASP A 210 -13.07 10.16 -18.22
N PRO A 211 -12.35 9.84 -19.31
CA PRO A 211 -11.28 10.70 -19.81
C PRO A 211 -11.69 12.15 -20.05
N SER A 212 -12.94 12.41 -20.44
CA SER A 212 -13.44 13.77 -20.69
C SER A 212 -13.61 14.58 -19.40
N ASP A 213 -13.98 13.94 -18.29
CA ASP A 213 -14.21 14.59 -17.00
C ASP A 213 -12.95 14.62 -16.12
N SER A 214 -12.19 13.53 -16.12
CA SER A 214 -10.99 13.36 -15.27
C SER A 214 -9.72 13.94 -15.91
N GLY A 215 -9.68 14.02 -17.24
CA GLY A 215 -8.50 14.44 -18.00
C GLY A 215 -7.41 13.37 -18.13
N PHE A 216 -7.65 12.13 -17.65
CA PHE A 216 -6.70 11.02 -17.78
C PHE A 216 -7.01 10.11 -18.96
N GLY A 217 -5.97 9.69 -19.67
CA GLY A 217 -6.10 8.73 -20.76
C GLY A 217 -6.53 7.34 -20.26
N ARG A 218 -7.32 6.64 -21.07
CA ARG A 218 -7.76 5.26 -20.79
C ARG A 218 -6.65 4.30 -20.38
N PRO A 219 -5.41 4.36 -20.94
CA PRO A 219 -4.33 3.47 -20.49
C PRO A 219 -4.00 3.62 -18.99
N LEU A 220 -3.93 4.85 -18.46
CA LEU A 220 -3.66 5.07 -17.04
C LEU A 220 -4.84 4.61 -16.17
N LEU A 221 -6.07 4.97 -16.59
CA LEU A 221 -7.31 4.53 -15.91
C LEU A 221 -7.39 3.00 -15.84
N PHE A 222 -7.02 2.32 -16.91
CA PHE A 222 -6.98 0.86 -16.96
C PHE A 222 -5.97 0.28 -15.96
N GLN A 223 -4.78 0.87 -15.82
CA GLN A 223 -3.78 0.36 -14.88
C GLN A 223 -4.16 0.63 -13.42
N LEU A 224 -4.75 1.79 -13.12
CA LEU A 224 -5.34 2.09 -11.81
C LEU A 224 -6.42 1.07 -11.44
N TRP A 225 -7.36 0.84 -12.36
CA TRP A 225 -8.39 -0.16 -12.21
C TRP A 225 -7.80 -1.57 -12.03
N LEU A 226 -6.79 -1.94 -12.82
CA LEU A 226 -6.18 -3.26 -12.80
C LEU A 226 -5.46 -3.57 -11.49
N ALA A 227 -4.82 -2.58 -10.87
CA ALA A 227 -4.21 -2.74 -9.54
C ALA A 227 -5.26 -3.08 -8.48
N MET A 228 -6.39 -2.35 -8.50
CA MET A 228 -7.47 -2.56 -7.54
C MET A 228 -8.29 -3.81 -7.84
N PHE A 229 -8.42 -4.19 -9.11
CA PHE A 229 -8.97 -5.49 -9.53
C PHE A 229 -8.15 -6.64 -8.96
N ALA A 230 -6.83 -6.59 -9.09
CA ALA A 230 -5.97 -7.62 -8.54
C ALA A 230 -6.07 -7.69 -7.00
N MET A 231 -6.12 -6.55 -6.30
CA MET A 231 -6.40 -6.53 -4.85
C MET A 231 -7.77 -7.14 -4.52
N GLY A 232 -8.81 -6.80 -5.28
CA GLY A 232 -10.14 -7.39 -5.13
C GLY A 232 -10.15 -8.91 -5.28
N ALA A 233 -9.35 -9.44 -6.20
CA ALA A 233 -9.20 -10.88 -6.40
C ALA A 233 -8.43 -11.60 -5.27
N GLN A 234 -7.68 -10.86 -4.43
CA GLN A 234 -7.00 -11.39 -3.24
C GLN A 234 -7.92 -11.48 -2.02
N LEU A 235 -8.90 -10.58 -1.94
CA LEU A 235 -9.77 -10.44 -0.78
C LEU A 235 -10.50 -11.72 -0.36
N PRO A 236 -11.03 -12.58 -1.25
CA PRO A 236 -11.70 -13.81 -0.83
C PRO A 236 -10.82 -14.73 0.02
N SER A 237 -9.53 -14.83 -0.31
CA SER A 237 -8.56 -15.58 0.48
C SER A 237 -8.23 -14.86 1.80
N ALA A 238 -7.98 -13.56 1.72
CA ALA A 238 -7.59 -12.75 2.88
C ALA A 238 -8.70 -12.66 3.94
N LEU A 239 -9.97 -12.63 3.50
CA LEU A 239 -11.14 -12.63 4.37
C LEU A 239 -11.56 -14.03 4.81
N GLY A 240 -11.10 -15.08 4.13
CA GLY A 240 -11.60 -16.44 4.30
C GLY A 240 -13.08 -16.62 3.88
N ASP A 241 -13.64 -15.64 3.17
CA ASP A 241 -15.03 -15.63 2.70
C ASP A 241 -15.13 -14.97 1.33
N SER A 242 -15.78 -15.66 0.39
CA SER A 242 -16.00 -15.22 -1.00
C SER A 242 -17.42 -14.68 -1.22
N SER A 243 -18.21 -14.51 -0.17
CA SER A 243 -19.59 -14.01 -0.26
C SER A 243 -19.63 -12.50 -0.57
N PRO A 244 -20.63 -12.01 -1.33
CA PRO A 244 -20.80 -10.58 -1.54
C PRO A 244 -20.93 -9.76 -0.25
N GLY A 245 -21.53 -10.34 0.80
CA GLY A 245 -21.66 -9.68 2.11
C GLY A 245 -20.32 -9.50 2.84
N ALA A 246 -19.34 -10.39 2.61
CA ALA A 246 -17.99 -10.21 3.14
C ALA A 246 -17.27 -9.01 2.51
N LEU A 247 -17.45 -8.82 1.19
CA LEU A 247 -16.92 -7.64 0.50
C LEU A 247 -17.59 -6.35 0.98
N GLU A 248 -18.93 -6.34 1.12
CA GLU A 248 -19.66 -5.19 1.64
C GLU A 248 -19.16 -4.80 3.04
N THR A 249 -19.07 -5.78 3.95
CA THR A 249 -18.50 -5.59 5.29
C THR A 249 -17.07 -5.04 5.22
N ALA A 250 -16.25 -5.53 4.29
CA ALA A 250 -14.88 -5.06 4.12
C ALA A 250 -14.79 -3.60 3.67
N LEU A 251 -15.64 -3.19 2.74
CA LEU A 251 -15.68 -1.82 2.24
C LEU A 251 -16.25 -0.84 3.28
N GLU A 252 -17.15 -1.29 4.14
CA GLU A 252 -17.76 -0.49 5.21
C GLU A 252 -16.88 -0.31 6.47
N ARG A 253 -15.74 -1.03 6.56
CA ARG A 253 -14.81 -0.87 7.69
C ARG A 253 -14.29 0.59 7.76
N PRO A 254 -14.15 1.16 8.97
CA PRO A 254 -13.79 2.57 9.13
C PRO A 254 -12.52 3.01 8.38
N LEU A 255 -11.49 2.16 8.34
CA LEU A 255 -10.22 2.48 7.70
C LEU A 255 -10.21 2.21 6.19
N SER A 256 -11.16 1.42 5.67
CA SER A 256 -11.18 1.01 4.25
C SER A 256 -11.35 2.20 3.33
N SER A 257 -12.38 3.03 3.56
CA SER A 257 -12.64 4.22 2.73
C SER A 257 -11.43 5.17 2.72
N LEU A 258 -10.87 5.44 3.91
CA LEU A 258 -9.70 6.31 4.06
C LEU A 258 -8.49 5.75 3.30
N GLY A 259 -8.13 4.48 3.51
CA GLY A 259 -7.00 3.84 2.83
C GLY A 259 -7.17 3.78 1.31
N LEU A 260 -8.37 3.46 0.83
CA LEU A 260 -8.66 3.42 -0.60
C LEU A 260 -8.60 4.81 -1.25
N SER A 261 -9.03 5.85 -0.54
CA SER A 261 -8.96 7.23 -1.03
C SER A 261 -7.52 7.69 -1.31
N THR A 262 -6.50 7.15 -0.63
CA THR A 262 -5.11 7.57 -0.89
C THR A 262 -4.49 6.88 -2.10
N PHE A 263 -5.11 5.84 -2.68
CA PHE A 263 -4.51 5.07 -3.76
C PHE A 263 -4.26 5.90 -5.03
N PRO A 264 -5.26 6.60 -5.61
CA PRO A 264 -5.02 7.41 -6.80
C PRO A 264 -3.98 8.50 -6.54
N SER A 265 -4.03 9.16 -5.38
CA SER A 265 -3.03 10.16 -4.99
C SER A 265 -1.62 9.57 -4.97
N GLY A 266 -1.43 8.38 -4.41
CA GLY A 266 -0.11 7.72 -4.34
C GLY A 266 0.47 7.35 -5.71
N VAL A 267 -0.38 7.06 -6.69
CA VAL A 267 0.06 6.83 -8.09
C VAL A 267 0.38 8.16 -8.78
N LEU A 268 -0.45 9.19 -8.55
CA LEU A 268 -0.39 10.47 -9.25
C LEU A 268 0.58 11.46 -8.60
N CYS A 269 1.10 11.21 -7.40
CA CYS A 269 1.91 12.17 -6.63
C CYS A 269 3.19 12.59 -7.36
N ARG A 270 3.70 11.76 -8.27
CA ARG A 270 4.88 12.05 -9.12
C ARG A 270 4.54 12.80 -10.41
N ILE A 271 3.27 12.87 -10.77
CA ILE A 271 2.78 13.39 -12.06
C ILE A 271 2.06 14.71 -11.87
N LEU A 272 1.31 14.86 -10.77
CA LEU A 272 0.47 16.01 -10.50
C LEU A 272 0.97 16.81 -9.29
N PRO A 273 0.80 18.15 -9.31
CA PRO A 273 1.04 18.96 -8.13
C PRO A 273 -0.01 18.67 -7.04
N ASP A 274 0.37 18.86 -5.77
CA ASP A 274 -0.45 18.55 -4.59
C ASP A 274 -1.90 19.09 -4.70
N LYS A 275 -2.03 20.35 -5.14
CA LYS A 275 -3.32 21.05 -5.31
C LYS A 275 -4.31 20.36 -6.25
N ARG A 276 -3.84 19.44 -7.10
CA ARG A 276 -4.69 18.66 -8.02
C ARG A 276 -4.95 17.24 -7.55
N LEU A 277 -4.17 16.72 -6.60
CA LEU A 277 -4.29 15.33 -6.14
C LEU A 277 -5.66 15.05 -5.54
N THR A 278 -6.15 15.91 -4.63
CA THR A 278 -7.46 15.72 -3.98
C THR A 278 -8.60 15.56 -4.99
N LYS A 279 -8.72 16.51 -5.93
CA LYS A 279 -9.77 16.48 -6.94
C LYS A 279 -9.66 15.24 -7.85
N SER A 280 -8.46 14.93 -8.32
CA SER A 280 -8.25 13.76 -9.18
C SER A 280 -8.58 12.46 -8.45
N THR A 281 -8.26 12.39 -7.16
CA THR A 281 -8.61 11.25 -6.31
C THR A 281 -10.12 11.07 -6.14
N GLU A 282 -10.85 12.13 -5.84
CA GLU A 282 -12.32 12.09 -5.75
C GLU A 282 -12.94 11.59 -7.07
N GLN A 283 -12.40 12.03 -8.20
CA GLN A 283 -12.86 11.63 -9.53
C GLN A 283 -12.59 10.14 -9.83
N LEU A 284 -11.44 9.62 -9.39
CA LEU A 284 -10.94 8.28 -9.74
C LEU A 284 -11.30 7.18 -8.74
N LEU A 285 -11.62 7.53 -7.50
CA LEU A 285 -11.94 6.58 -6.44
C LEU A 285 -13.11 5.63 -6.82
N PRO A 286 -14.22 6.09 -7.43
CA PRO A 286 -15.30 5.18 -7.82
C PRO A 286 -14.84 4.08 -8.79
N LEU A 287 -13.95 4.41 -9.74
CA LEU A 287 -13.39 3.42 -10.67
C LEU A 287 -12.49 2.41 -9.94
N CYS A 288 -11.72 2.87 -8.97
CA CYS A 288 -10.86 2.03 -8.14
C CYS A 288 -11.67 1.04 -7.30
N VAL A 289 -12.74 1.51 -6.65
CA VAL A 289 -13.68 0.67 -5.89
C VAL A 289 -14.38 -0.32 -6.82
N GLY A 290 -14.81 0.12 -8.01
CA GLY A 290 -15.36 -0.76 -9.05
C GLY A 290 -14.41 -1.90 -9.41
N GLY A 291 -13.12 -1.59 -9.57
CA GLY A 291 -12.05 -2.57 -9.76
C GLY A 291 -12.02 -3.63 -8.66
N ILE A 292 -12.01 -3.23 -7.38
CA ILE A 292 -12.07 -4.18 -6.24
C ILE A 292 -13.27 -5.10 -6.37
N CYS A 293 -14.47 -4.53 -6.57
CA CYS A 293 -15.71 -5.29 -6.65
C CYS A 293 -15.69 -6.30 -7.81
N SER A 294 -15.24 -5.88 -8.98
CA SER A 294 -15.11 -6.76 -10.14
C SER A 294 -14.05 -7.84 -9.94
N GLY A 295 -12.92 -7.52 -9.31
CA GLY A 295 -11.87 -8.49 -8.97
C GLY A 295 -12.36 -9.56 -7.99
N PHE A 296 -13.06 -9.14 -6.94
CA PHE A 296 -13.66 -10.03 -5.96
C PHE A 296 -14.64 -10.99 -6.62
N ALA A 297 -15.60 -10.45 -7.40
CA ALA A 297 -16.60 -11.25 -8.09
C ALA A 297 -16.00 -12.20 -9.14
N ALA A 298 -14.94 -11.77 -9.84
CA ALA A 298 -14.27 -12.54 -10.87
C ALA A 298 -13.69 -13.87 -10.35
N THR A 299 -13.34 -13.98 -9.07
CA THR A 299 -12.81 -15.23 -8.49
C THR A 299 -13.78 -16.41 -8.57
N SER A 300 -15.10 -16.14 -8.67
CA SER A 300 -16.11 -17.18 -8.89
C SER A 300 -16.07 -17.78 -10.29
N THR A 301 -15.69 -16.96 -11.29
CA THR A 301 -15.64 -17.34 -12.70
C THR A 301 -14.25 -17.85 -13.10
N TRP A 302 -13.20 -17.26 -12.52
CA TRP A 302 -11.80 -17.66 -12.71
C TRP A 302 -11.15 -18.01 -11.35
N PRO A 303 -11.38 -19.23 -10.81
CA PRO A 303 -10.89 -19.62 -9.49
C PRO A 303 -9.37 -19.58 -9.33
N ARG A 304 -8.63 -19.72 -10.44
CA ARG A 304 -7.16 -19.62 -10.47
C ARG A 304 -6.64 -18.22 -10.14
N LEU A 305 -7.47 -17.18 -10.17
CA LEU A 305 -7.10 -15.86 -9.66
C LEU A 305 -6.71 -15.94 -8.19
N ASN A 306 -7.44 -16.70 -7.39
CA ASN A 306 -7.15 -16.85 -5.96
C ASN A 306 -5.84 -17.62 -5.71
N GLU A 307 -5.55 -18.63 -6.54
CA GLU A 307 -4.27 -19.36 -6.48
C GLU A 307 -3.08 -18.46 -6.83
N LEU A 308 -3.21 -17.64 -7.86
CA LEU A 308 -2.10 -16.83 -8.37
C LEU A 308 -1.89 -15.52 -7.60
N LEU A 309 -2.93 -15.01 -6.93
CA LEU A 309 -2.88 -13.72 -6.25
C LEU A 309 -3.01 -13.82 -4.72
N GLY A 310 -3.79 -14.78 -4.19
CA GLY A 310 -4.27 -14.78 -2.81
C GLY A 310 -3.80 -15.96 -1.94
N ARG A 311 -2.94 -16.86 -2.42
CA ARG A 311 -2.42 -18.00 -1.64
C ARG A 311 -0.91 -18.08 -1.63
#